data_AF-W2XUU3-F1
#
_entry.id   AF-W2XUU3-F1
#
_cell.length_a   1.000
_cell.length_b   1.000
_cell.length_c   1.000
_cell.angle_alpha   90.00
_cell.angle_beta   90.00
_cell.angle_gamma   90.00
#
_symmetry.space_group_name_H-M   'P 1'
#
loop_
_entity.id
_entity.type
_entity.pdbx_description
1 polymer ?
#
loop_
_entity_poly.entity_id
_entity_poly.type
_entity_poly.pdbx_seq_one_letter_code
_entity_poly.pdbx_strand_id
1 'polypeptide(L)'
;YDQYLRECSGSIGTETAETINPPGYGVSASEARAVLKACPALTSLSINIDYIQNNNPQTQYISTAVYGDKFWETAAEYCPLLESVDMTDASTYQNFNIQCVNDLSDRTLTALAKLKYLTSVEFCAARLTGNDIFEWIRQATKFVGSVGPKRMLGVQIGGHQRAIQRTRLAPPRFYAEIVNLLRLLSEIDEESLGAASCRTKPLIYVSNPYESKVMRMWSEP
;
A
#
# COMPACT_ATOMS: atom_id res chain seq x y z
N TYR A 1 -10.40 -24.14 -3.12
CA TYR A 1 -10.75 -22.96 -2.31
C TYR A 1 -11.42 -23.39 -1.01
N ASP A 2 -12.52 -24.16 -1.06
CA ASP A 2 -13.13 -24.77 0.14
C ASP A 2 -12.19 -25.69 0.93
N GLN A 3 -11.24 -26.34 0.26
CA GLN A 3 -10.25 -27.18 0.91
C GLN A 3 -9.21 -26.37 1.73
N TYR A 4 -8.88 -25.14 1.31
CA TYR A 4 -7.97 -24.27 2.05
C TYR A 4 -8.62 -23.78 3.35
N LEU A 5 -9.92 -23.45 3.31
CA LEU A 5 -10.71 -23.10 4.49
C LEU A 5 -10.93 -24.32 5.43
N ARG A 6 -11.06 -25.54 4.89
CA ARG A 6 -11.14 -26.78 5.68
C ARG A 6 -9.84 -27.12 6.38
N GLU A 7 -8.70 -26.90 5.73
CA GLU A 7 -7.39 -27.17 6.33
C GLU A 7 -7.03 -26.12 7.39
N CYS A 8 -7.55 -24.89 7.29
CA CYS A 8 -7.48 -23.88 8.36
C CYS A 8 -8.43 -24.13 9.56
N SER A 9 -9.39 -25.08 9.45
CA SER A 9 -10.35 -25.43 10.50
C SER A 9 -10.02 -26.76 11.18
N GLY A 10 -8.74 -27.07 11.31
CA GLY A 10 -8.24 -28.21 12.08
C GLY A 10 -8.58 -28.09 13.57
N SER A 11 -9.60 -28.86 14.00
CA SER A 11 -9.97 -29.20 15.38
C SER A 11 -10.29 -28.03 16.32
N ILE A 12 -11.55 -27.57 16.27
CA ILE A 12 -12.17 -26.94 17.44
C ILE A 12 -13.45 -27.70 17.73
N GLY A 13 -13.43 -28.40 18.88
CA GLY A 13 -14.62 -28.97 19.49
C GLY A 13 -15.67 -27.89 19.71
N THR A 14 -16.92 -28.32 19.81
CA THR A 14 -18.12 -27.50 20.01
C THR A 14 -17.95 -26.43 21.11
N GLU A 15 -17.47 -25.25 20.76
CA GLU A 15 -17.57 -24.06 21.58
C GLU A 15 -17.95 -22.86 20.71
N THR A 16 -18.84 -22.07 21.27
CA THR A 16 -19.62 -20.96 20.77
C THR A 16 -18.92 -20.03 19.78
N ALA A 17 -19.73 -19.49 18.85
CA ALA A 17 -19.40 -18.47 17.86
C ALA A 17 -18.86 -17.16 18.47
N GLU A 18 -17.64 -17.20 19.00
CA GLU A 18 -16.81 -16.03 19.22
C GLU A 18 -16.05 -15.73 17.93
N THR A 19 -16.15 -14.49 17.50
CA THR A 19 -15.49 -13.89 16.32
C THR A 19 -14.03 -14.34 16.19
N ILE A 20 -13.79 -15.32 15.31
CA ILE A 20 -12.45 -15.75 14.90
C ILE A 20 -11.89 -14.67 13.97
N ASN A 21 -11.36 -13.59 14.54
CA ASN A 21 -10.40 -12.74 13.83
C ASN A 21 -9.04 -13.38 14.03
N PRO A 22 -8.50 -14.17 13.08
CA PRO A 22 -7.17 -14.75 13.25
C PRO A 22 -6.15 -13.61 13.42
N PRO A 23 -5.32 -13.63 14.48
CA PRO A 23 -4.34 -12.58 14.72
C PRO A 23 -3.24 -12.62 13.66
N GLY A 24 -2.82 -11.44 13.19
CA GLY A 24 -1.69 -11.32 12.27
C GLY A 24 -2.04 -11.65 10.81
N TYR A 25 -1.27 -12.53 10.18
CA TYR A 25 -1.30 -12.84 8.75
C TYR A 25 -1.99 -14.18 8.44
N GLY A 26 -2.81 -14.67 9.39
CA GLY A 26 -3.52 -15.95 9.31
C GLY A 26 -3.14 -16.90 10.45
N VAL A 27 -3.73 -18.11 10.45
CA VAL A 27 -3.60 -19.10 11.55
C VAL A 27 -2.15 -19.55 11.79
N SER A 28 -1.35 -19.63 10.71
CA SER A 28 0.02 -20.16 10.76
C SER A 28 1.11 -19.09 10.74
N ALA A 29 0.74 -17.81 10.64
CA ALA A 29 1.69 -16.70 10.47
C ALA A 29 1.26 -15.48 11.30
N SER A 30 1.72 -15.41 12.54
CA SER A 30 1.42 -14.29 13.43
C SER A 30 2.46 -13.16 13.33
N GLU A 31 3.67 -13.43 12.83
CA GLU A 31 4.79 -12.49 12.82
C GLU A 31 5.43 -12.34 11.44
N ALA A 32 5.17 -11.22 10.75
CA ALA A 32 5.80 -10.91 9.46
C ALA A 32 7.33 -10.91 9.54
N ARG A 33 7.90 -10.50 10.67
CA ARG A 33 9.35 -10.51 10.87
C ARG A 33 9.95 -11.91 10.71
N ALA A 34 9.34 -12.93 11.31
CA ALA A 34 9.82 -14.30 11.21
C ALA A 34 9.76 -14.79 9.76
N VAL A 35 8.65 -14.50 9.06
CA VAL A 35 8.43 -14.90 7.66
C VAL A 35 9.42 -14.21 6.72
N LEU A 36 9.52 -12.88 6.77
CA LEU A 36 10.36 -12.09 5.86
C LEU A 36 11.85 -12.36 6.11
N LYS A 37 12.25 -12.54 7.38
CA LYS A 37 13.63 -12.91 7.73
C LYS A 37 14.03 -14.29 7.18
N ALA A 38 13.09 -15.22 7.03
CA ALA A 38 13.35 -16.51 6.42
C ALA A 38 13.54 -16.44 4.89
N CYS A 39 13.20 -15.32 4.26
CA CYS A 39 13.17 -15.14 2.81
C CYS A 39 14.06 -13.98 2.33
N PRO A 40 15.39 -13.96 2.62
CA PRO A 40 16.25 -12.84 2.23
C PRO A 40 16.46 -12.71 0.72
N ALA A 41 16.22 -13.79 -0.04
CA ALA A 41 16.31 -13.82 -1.49
C ALA A 41 14.98 -13.45 -2.20
N LEU A 42 13.97 -12.97 -1.46
CA LEU A 42 12.68 -12.61 -2.03
C LEU A 42 12.82 -11.42 -2.99
N THR A 43 12.42 -11.62 -4.24
CA THR A 43 12.46 -10.59 -5.30
C THR A 43 11.09 -10.00 -5.61
N SER A 44 10.00 -10.74 -5.35
CA SER A 44 8.64 -10.28 -5.60
C SER A 44 7.73 -10.63 -4.44
N LEU A 45 6.94 -9.65 -3.99
CA LEU A 45 5.93 -9.82 -2.94
C LEU A 45 4.61 -9.23 -3.43
N SER A 46 3.61 -10.09 -3.67
CA SER A 46 2.25 -9.68 -3.99
C SER A 46 1.30 -10.11 -2.87
N ILE A 47 0.43 -9.20 -2.45
CA ILE A 47 -0.61 -9.40 -1.47
C ILE A 47 -1.94 -9.05 -2.13
N ASN A 48 -2.79 -10.03 -2.35
CA ASN A 48 -4.12 -9.82 -2.90
C ASN A 48 -5.17 -10.14 -1.83
N ILE A 49 -5.99 -9.15 -1.51
CA ILE A 49 -7.05 -9.28 -0.50
C ILE A 49 -8.40 -9.34 -1.21
N ASP A 50 -9.04 -10.51 -1.14
CA ASP A 50 -10.45 -10.65 -1.53
C ASP A 50 -11.31 -9.90 -0.52
N TYR A 51 -11.60 -8.65 -0.85
CA TYR A 51 -12.39 -7.75 -0.04
C TYR A 51 -13.81 -8.28 0.21
N ILE A 52 -14.44 -8.88 -0.80
CA ILE A 52 -15.84 -9.33 -0.69
C ILE A 52 -15.95 -10.40 0.38
N GLN A 53 -15.03 -11.35 0.38
CA GLN A 53 -14.97 -12.40 1.40
C GLN A 53 -14.50 -11.86 2.74
N ASN A 54 -13.49 -10.98 2.75
CA ASN A 54 -12.90 -10.49 3.99
C ASN A 54 -13.83 -9.52 4.77
N ASN A 55 -14.77 -8.87 4.09
CA ASN A 55 -15.76 -7.99 4.73
C ASN A 55 -16.96 -8.71 5.33
N ASN A 56 -17.21 -9.96 4.97
CA ASN A 56 -18.27 -10.73 5.58
C ASN A 56 -17.79 -11.13 6.99
N PRO A 57 -18.47 -10.73 8.07
CA PRO A 57 -18.03 -11.03 9.44
C PRO A 57 -17.87 -12.53 9.74
N GLN A 58 -18.53 -13.39 8.97
CA GLN A 58 -18.44 -14.84 9.12
C GLN A 58 -17.22 -15.44 8.42
N THR A 59 -16.64 -14.72 7.46
CA THR A 59 -15.50 -15.15 6.65
C THR A 59 -14.35 -14.16 6.71
N GLN A 60 -14.37 -13.21 7.64
CA GLN A 60 -13.28 -12.27 7.84
C GLN A 60 -12.03 -13.06 8.27
N TYR A 61 -11.00 -13.03 7.45
CA TYR A 61 -9.80 -13.86 7.64
C TYR A 61 -8.54 -13.03 7.86
N ILE A 62 -8.56 -11.71 7.63
CA ILE A 62 -7.40 -10.84 7.90
C ILE A 62 -7.80 -9.39 8.14
N SER A 63 -7.10 -8.70 9.05
CA SER A 63 -7.18 -7.25 9.15
C SER A 63 -6.19 -6.61 8.17
N THR A 64 -6.64 -5.71 7.29
CA THR A 64 -5.74 -5.01 6.34
C THR A 64 -4.67 -4.17 7.03
N ALA A 65 -4.90 -3.77 8.28
CA ALA A 65 -3.95 -3.00 9.09
C ALA A 65 -2.62 -3.75 9.36
N VAL A 66 -2.61 -5.09 9.24
CA VAL A 66 -1.37 -5.85 9.41
C VAL A 66 -0.35 -5.57 8.30
N TYR A 67 -0.79 -5.02 7.16
CA TYR A 67 0.06 -4.64 6.04
C TYR A 67 0.40 -3.14 6.02
N GLY A 68 0.40 -2.49 7.19
CA GLY A 68 0.86 -1.11 7.35
C GLY A 68 2.39 -0.96 7.38
N ASP A 69 2.87 0.20 7.82
CA ASP A 69 4.28 0.60 7.78
C ASP A 69 5.23 -0.43 8.38
N LYS A 70 4.87 -1.00 9.53
CA LYS A 70 5.71 -1.98 10.22
C LYS A 70 6.00 -3.21 9.34
N PHE A 71 5.02 -3.64 8.55
CA PHE A 71 5.19 -4.76 7.64
C PHE A 71 6.17 -4.42 6.53
N TRP A 72 5.97 -3.28 5.86
CA TRP A 72 6.81 -2.88 4.73
C TRP A 72 8.22 -2.45 5.14
N GLU A 73 8.39 -1.84 6.30
CA GLU A 73 9.70 -1.60 6.91
C GLU A 73 10.44 -2.91 7.18
N THR A 74 9.73 -3.92 7.72
CA THR A 74 10.28 -5.26 7.94
C THR A 74 10.65 -5.93 6.61
N ALA A 75 9.83 -5.78 5.57
CA ALA A 75 10.12 -6.32 4.24
C ALA A 75 11.37 -5.67 3.64
N ALA A 76 11.50 -4.34 3.76
CA ALA A 76 12.68 -3.62 3.32
C ALA A 76 13.95 -3.99 4.10
N GLU A 77 13.83 -4.29 5.41
CA GLU A 77 14.95 -4.72 6.26
C GLU A 77 15.44 -6.12 5.88
N TYR A 78 14.53 -7.09 5.75
CA TYR A 78 14.90 -8.50 5.62
C TYR A 78 14.96 -9.02 4.19
N CYS A 79 14.34 -8.34 3.22
CA CYS A 79 14.30 -8.75 1.82
C CYS A 79 14.96 -7.68 0.92
N PRO A 80 16.29 -7.48 1.01
CA PRO A 80 17.00 -6.40 0.31
C PRO A 80 17.03 -6.57 -1.22
N LEU A 81 16.69 -7.75 -1.74
CA LEU A 81 16.65 -8.08 -3.16
C LEU A 81 15.27 -7.86 -3.79
N LEU A 82 14.31 -7.27 -3.06
CA LEU A 82 12.99 -6.97 -3.61
C LEU A 82 13.08 -6.07 -4.85
N GLU A 83 12.47 -6.55 -5.92
CA GLU A 83 12.36 -5.90 -7.23
C GLU A 83 10.95 -5.39 -7.50
N SER A 84 9.93 -6.09 -6.99
CA SER A 84 8.52 -5.69 -7.14
C SER A 84 7.72 -5.93 -5.87
N VAL A 85 6.92 -4.96 -5.49
CA VAL A 85 5.87 -5.13 -4.47
C VAL A 85 4.53 -4.73 -5.05
N ASP A 86 3.53 -5.53 -4.73
CA ASP A 86 2.15 -5.32 -5.15
C ASP A 86 1.21 -5.60 -3.97
N MET A 87 0.29 -4.69 -3.69
CA MET A 87 -0.78 -4.91 -2.74
C MET A 87 -2.07 -4.42 -3.35
N THR A 88 -2.95 -5.35 -3.70
CA THR A 88 -4.27 -5.04 -4.24
C THR A 88 -5.35 -5.52 -3.29
N ASP A 89 -6.45 -4.79 -3.25
CA ASP A 89 -7.68 -5.29 -2.68
C ASP A 89 -8.79 -5.26 -3.72
N ALA A 90 -9.76 -6.16 -3.58
CA ALA A 90 -10.95 -6.17 -4.44
C ALA A 90 -11.97 -5.09 -4.03
N SER A 91 -11.60 -4.10 -3.21
CA SER A 91 -12.54 -3.08 -2.72
C SER A 91 -12.90 -2.04 -3.76
N THR A 92 -12.05 -1.86 -4.76
CA THR A 92 -12.27 -1.04 -5.96
C THR A 92 -13.55 -1.43 -6.72
N TYR A 93 -13.92 -2.72 -6.70
CA TYR A 93 -15.15 -3.22 -7.32
C TYR A 93 -16.41 -2.97 -6.50
N GLN A 94 -16.29 -2.56 -5.24
CA GLN A 94 -17.44 -2.18 -4.41
C GLN A 94 -17.67 -0.68 -4.50
N ASN A 95 -18.58 -0.31 -5.39
CA ASN A 95 -19.21 1.01 -5.46
C ASN A 95 -19.42 1.58 -4.04
N PHE A 96 -18.55 2.52 -3.65
CA PHE A 96 -18.63 3.35 -2.44
C PHE A 96 -18.08 2.78 -1.10
N ASN A 97 -17.48 1.58 -1.05
CA ASN A 97 -16.92 1.03 0.21
C ASN A 97 -15.42 0.73 0.12
N ILE A 98 -14.62 1.61 -0.47
CA ILE A 98 -13.18 1.39 -0.60
C ILE A 98 -12.53 1.46 0.78
N GLN A 99 -11.81 0.40 1.15
CA GLN A 99 -11.02 0.37 2.39
C GLN A 99 -9.64 0.95 2.13
N CYS A 100 -9.26 1.90 2.98
CA CYS A 100 -7.91 2.43 2.98
C CYS A 100 -7.08 1.66 4.01
N VAL A 101 -5.87 1.25 3.63
CA VAL A 101 -4.87 0.76 4.59
C VAL A 101 -4.34 1.97 5.36
N ASN A 102 -4.95 2.25 6.51
CA ASN A 102 -4.68 3.48 7.25
C ASN A 102 -3.22 3.63 7.69
N ASP A 103 -2.57 2.52 8.00
CA ASP A 103 -1.20 2.51 8.51
C ASP A 103 -0.17 2.41 7.38
N LEU A 104 -0.57 2.53 6.11
CA LEU A 104 0.36 2.65 4.97
C LEU A 104 0.59 4.14 4.69
N SER A 105 1.74 4.65 5.13
CA SER A 105 2.11 6.07 5.14
C SER A 105 3.44 6.37 4.41
N ASP A 106 3.97 7.58 4.63
CA ASP A 106 5.28 8.03 4.15
C ASP A 106 6.43 7.11 4.56
N ARG A 107 6.30 6.46 5.73
CA ARG A 107 7.30 5.51 6.24
C ARG A 107 7.43 4.29 5.33
N THR A 108 6.30 3.73 4.87
CA THR A 108 6.29 2.65 3.87
C THR A 108 7.03 3.08 2.62
N LEU A 109 6.68 4.24 2.04
CA LEU A 109 7.33 4.74 0.83
C LEU A 109 8.82 4.97 1.02
N THR A 110 9.21 5.53 2.16
CA THR A 110 10.61 5.82 2.50
C THR A 110 11.43 4.54 2.68
N ALA A 111 10.86 3.52 3.32
CA ALA A 111 11.54 2.23 3.50
C ALA A 111 11.77 1.55 2.15
N LEU A 112 10.74 1.51 1.30
CA LEU A 112 10.81 0.88 0.00
C LEU A 112 11.68 1.65 -0.99
N ALA A 113 11.66 2.99 -0.98
CA ALA A 113 12.49 3.78 -1.88
C ALA A 113 13.99 3.51 -1.70
N LYS A 114 14.43 3.11 -0.49
CA LYS A 114 15.84 2.77 -0.18
C LYS A 114 16.28 1.44 -0.78
N LEU A 115 15.36 0.57 -1.20
CA LEU A 115 15.72 -0.71 -1.81
C LEU A 115 16.34 -0.47 -3.18
N LYS A 116 17.57 -0.96 -3.37
CA LYS A 116 18.35 -0.72 -4.59
C LYS A 116 17.72 -1.35 -5.83
N TYR A 117 17.17 -2.54 -5.67
CA TYR A 117 16.64 -3.36 -6.76
C TYR A 117 15.16 -3.12 -7.04
N LEU A 118 14.48 -2.32 -6.22
CA LEU A 118 13.04 -2.10 -6.35
C LEU A 118 12.73 -1.27 -7.59
N THR A 119 11.84 -1.80 -8.43
CA THR A 119 11.47 -1.25 -9.73
C THR A 119 9.97 -1.01 -9.84
N SER A 120 9.15 -1.75 -9.11
CA SER A 120 7.70 -1.59 -9.14
C SER A 120 7.15 -1.60 -7.72
N VAL A 121 6.35 -0.59 -7.40
CA VAL A 121 5.54 -0.50 -6.20
C VAL A 121 4.13 -0.25 -6.65
N GLU A 122 3.21 -1.13 -6.30
CA GLU A 122 1.78 -0.94 -6.54
C GLU A 122 1.01 -1.16 -5.24
N PHE A 123 0.21 -0.18 -4.85
CA PHE A 123 -0.61 -0.25 -3.64
C PHE A 123 -2.06 0.15 -3.91
N CYS A 124 -2.96 -0.54 -3.22
CA CYS A 124 -4.36 -0.16 -3.03
C CYS A 124 -4.48 1.20 -2.31
N ALA A 125 -5.71 1.61 -2.04
CA ALA A 125 -6.00 2.87 -1.37
C ALA A 125 -5.23 3.03 -0.04
N ALA A 126 -4.42 4.08 0.05
CA ALA A 126 -3.54 4.36 1.19
C ALA A 126 -3.66 5.81 1.67
N ARG A 127 -3.18 6.08 2.89
CA ARG A 127 -3.17 7.41 3.50
C ARG A 127 -1.93 8.21 3.10
N LEU A 128 -1.64 8.22 1.81
CA LEU A 128 -0.51 8.97 1.25
C LEU A 128 -0.92 10.39 0.86
N THR A 129 -0.02 11.33 1.04
CA THR A 129 -0.17 12.75 0.68
C THR A 129 0.68 13.10 -0.54
N GLY A 130 0.46 14.29 -1.10
CA GLY A 130 1.30 14.82 -2.17
C GLY A 130 2.77 14.99 -1.74
N ASN A 131 3.01 15.31 -0.47
CA ASN A 131 4.37 15.41 0.09
C ASN A 131 5.07 14.06 0.11
N ASP A 132 4.36 12.99 0.49
CA ASP A 132 4.93 11.65 0.62
C ASP A 132 5.36 11.10 -0.74
N ILE A 133 4.54 11.33 -1.77
CA ILE A 133 4.87 10.98 -3.16
C ILE A 133 6.04 11.81 -3.66
N PHE A 134 6.06 13.11 -3.37
CA PHE A 134 7.16 13.99 -3.74
C PHE A 134 8.49 13.52 -3.14
N GLU A 135 8.51 13.19 -1.85
CA GLU A 135 9.70 12.66 -1.19
C GLU A 135 10.10 11.28 -1.75
N TRP A 136 9.14 10.43 -2.10
CA TRP A 136 9.46 9.18 -2.81
C TRP A 136 10.16 9.45 -4.14
N ILE A 137 9.70 10.41 -4.95
CA ILE A 137 10.34 10.80 -6.21
C ILE A 137 11.80 11.22 -5.94
N ARG A 138 12.01 12.08 -4.93
CA ARG A 138 13.36 12.53 -4.54
C ARG A 138 14.27 11.40 -4.10
N GLN A 139 13.75 10.35 -3.47
CA GLN A 139 14.56 9.19 -3.10
C GLN A 139 14.82 8.28 -4.31
N ALA A 140 13.81 8.07 -5.16
CA ALA A 140 13.93 7.26 -6.36
C ALA A 140 14.97 7.82 -7.35
N THR A 141 15.17 9.14 -7.39
CA THR A 141 16.16 9.82 -8.23
C THR A 141 17.60 9.77 -7.68
N LYS A 142 17.81 9.38 -6.42
CA LYS A 142 19.17 9.34 -5.83
C LYS A 142 20.02 8.14 -6.27
N PHE A 143 19.44 7.17 -6.94
CA PHE A 143 20.17 5.96 -7.39
C PHE A 143 20.98 6.24 -8.66
N VAL A 144 22.03 7.06 -8.52
CA VAL A 144 22.96 7.43 -9.59
C VAL A 144 23.74 6.20 -10.05
N GLY A 145 23.81 5.98 -11.37
CA GLY A 145 24.72 5.00 -11.98
C GLY A 145 24.30 3.52 -11.90
N SER A 146 23.18 3.21 -11.25
CA SER A 146 22.63 1.85 -11.33
C SER A 146 22.08 1.62 -12.73
N VAL A 147 22.42 0.52 -13.37
CA VAL A 147 21.64 -0.07 -14.48
C VAL A 147 20.32 -0.62 -13.91
N GLY A 148 19.63 0.21 -13.14
CA GLY A 148 18.39 -0.09 -12.46
C GLY A 148 17.25 0.11 -13.45
N PRO A 149 16.27 -0.79 -13.52
CA PRO A 149 15.09 -0.59 -14.34
C PRO A 149 14.33 0.66 -13.89
N LYS A 150 13.57 1.23 -14.82
CA LYS A 150 12.63 2.33 -14.57
C LYS A 150 11.81 2.02 -13.31
N ARG A 151 11.82 2.94 -12.34
CA ARG A 151 11.05 2.79 -11.09
C ARG A 151 9.63 3.29 -11.27
N MET A 152 8.66 2.48 -10.90
CA MET A 152 7.24 2.78 -10.95
C MET A 152 6.67 2.82 -9.53
N LEU A 153 5.85 3.84 -9.26
CA LEU A 153 4.97 3.92 -8.10
C LEU A 153 3.53 4.04 -8.60
N GLY A 154 2.71 3.04 -8.34
CA GLY A 154 1.26 3.05 -8.52
C GLY A 154 0.57 3.09 -7.17
N VAL A 155 -0.17 4.16 -6.88
CA VAL A 155 -0.90 4.28 -5.60
C VAL A 155 -2.27 4.90 -5.81
N GLN A 156 -3.22 4.50 -4.98
CA GLN A 156 -4.51 5.18 -4.89
C GLN A 156 -4.53 6.04 -3.62
N ILE A 157 -4.88 7.32 -3.75
CA ILE A 157 -4.93 8.23 -2.60
C ILE A 157 -6.37 8.36 -2.09
N GLY A 158 -6.54 8.12 -0.80
CA GLY A 158 -7.79 8.39 -0.08
C GLY A 158 -8.51 7.11 0.35
N GLY A 159 -9.83 7.21 0.51
CA GLY A 159 -10.66 6.12 1.05
C GLY A 159 -11.94 6.65 1.70
N HIS A 160 -12.92 5.78 1.97
CA HIS A 160 -14.28 6.24 2.28
C HIS A 160 -14.39 6.99 3.61
N GLN A 161 -15.16 8.09 3.61
CA GLN A 161 -15.42 8.93 4.79
C GLN A 161 -16.05 8.16 5.95
N ARG A 162 -16.72 7.02 5.73
CA ARG A 162 -17.20 6.16 6.84
C ARG A 162 -16.07 5.55 7.66
N ALA A 163 -14.83 5.47 7.14
CA ALA A 163 -13.66 5.13 7.94
C ALA A 163 -13.34 6.19 9.02
N ILE A 164 -13.81 7.44 8.86
CA ILE A 164 -13.67 8.51 9.87
C ILE A 164 -14.34 8.11 11.19
N GLN A 165 -15.39 7.28 11.15
CA GLN A 165 -16.03 6.78 12.38
C GLN A 165 -15.11 5.85 13.18
N ARG A 166 -14.11 5.22 12.56
CA ARG A 166 -13.18 4.30 13.24
C ARG A 166 -11.83 4.94 13.57
N THR A 167 -11.30 5.83 12.72
CA THR A 167 -9.93 6.36 12.87
C THR A 167 -9.84 7.83 13.30
N ARG A 168 -10.97 8.56 13.40
CA ARG A 168 -11.05 10.01 13.73
C ARG A 168 -10.23 10.96 12.84
N LEU A 169 -9.52 10.47 11.84
CA LEU A 169 -8.73 11.27 10.91
C LEU A 169 -9.35 11.18 9.52
N ALA A 170 -9.71 12.33 8.96
CA ALA A 170 -10.17 12.40 7.57
C ALA A 170 -9.10 11.82 6.64
N PRO A 171 -9.48 10.99 5.65
CA PRO A 171 -8.54 10.51 4.65
C PRO A 171 -8.05 11.69 3.78
N PRO A 172 -6.83 11.59 3.20
CA PRO A 172 -6.34 12.59 2.26
C PRO A 172 -7.31 12.80 1.10
N ARG A 173 -7.43 14.05 0.67
CA ARG A 173 -8.34 14.45 -0.42
C ARG A 173 -7.59 14.36 -1.74
N PHE A 174 -7.86 13.33 -2.55
CA PHE A 174 -7.18 13.07 -3.83
C PHE A 174 -6.74 14.33 -4.60
N TYR A 175 -7.68 15.19 -5.03
CA TYR A 175 -7.30 16.34 -5.85
C TYR A 175 -6.50 17.41 -5.08
N ALA A 176 -6.73 17.58 -3.78
CA ALA A 176 -5.92 18.49 -2.97
C ALA A 176 -4.46 17.99 -2.89
N GLU A 177 -4.28 16.68 -2.74
CA GLU A 177 -2.95 16.05 -2.72
C GLU A 177 -2.27 16.10 -4.09
N ILE A 178 -3.01 15.92 -5.19
CA ILE A 178 -2.47 16.09 -6.55
C ILE A 178 -2.03 17.54 -6.78
N VAL A 179 -2.85 18.53 -6.42
CA VAL A 179 -2.48 19.95 -6.55
C VAL A 179 -1.24 20.26 -5.72
N ASN A 180 -1.16 19.73 -4.50
CA ASN A 180 0.02 19.90 -3.66
C ASN A 180 1.28 19.26 -4.28
N LEU A 181 1.19 18.04 -4.81
CA LEU A 181 2.30 17.38 -5.51
C LEU A 181 2.76 18.20 -6.73
N LEU A 182 1.83 18.66 -7.57
CA LEU A 182 2.14 19.46 -8.75
C LEU A 182 2.80 20.79 -8.38
N ARG A 183 2.35 21.43 -7.29
CA ARG A 183 2.99 22.64 -6.75
C ARG A 183 4.44 22.38 -6.35
N LEU A 184 4.70 21.34 -5.55
CA LEU A 184 6.06 20.98 -5.13
C LEU A 184 6.98 20.68 -6.33
N LEU A 185 6.46 19.98 -7.33
CA LEU A 185 7.18 19.70 -8.57
C LEU A 185 7.47 20.97 -9.39
N SER A 186 6.60 21.99 -9.32
CA SER A 186 6.82 23.27 -10.01
C SER A 186 7.83 24.19 -9.30
N GLU A 187 8.03 23.98 -8.00
CA GLU A 187 8.92 24.79 -7.15
C GLU A 187 10.37 24.27 -7.11
N ILE A 188 10.61 23.05 -7.61
CA ILE A 188 11.93 22.41 -7.64
C ILE A 188 12.45 22.29 -9.08
N ASP A 189 13.72 22.60 -9.29
CA ASP A 189 14.39 22.37 -10.57
C ASP A 189 14.86 20.91 -10.73
N GLU A 190 15.17 20.52 -11.97
CA GLU A 190 15.54 19.15 -12.30
C GLU A 190 16.86 18.68 -11.64
N GLU A 191 17.80 19.60 -11.38
CA GLU A 191 19.06 19.31 -10.71
C GLU A 191 18.84 19.08 -9.21
N SER A 192 18.11 19.98 -8.54
CA SER A 192 17.74 19.87 -7.13
C SER A 192 16.87 18.64 -6.83
N LEU A 193 16.05 18.21 -7.78
CA LEU A 193 15.28 16.97 -7.71
C LEU A 193 16.16 15.71 -7.84
N GLY A 194 17.39 15.84 -8.36
CA GLY A 194 18.30 14.74 -8.69
C GLY A 194 17.98 14.07 -10.03
N ALA A 195 16.94 14.52 -10.73
CA ALA A 195 16.46 13.93 -11.97
C ALA A 195 17.39 14.20 -13.17
N ALA A 196 18.17 15.29 -13.15
CA ALA A 196 19.06 15.67 -14.25
C ALA A 196 20.14 14.61 -14.51
N SER A 197 20.59 13.92 -13.46
CA SER A 197 21.59 12.85 -13.52
C SER A 197 21.00 11.45 -13.68
N CYS A 198 19.67 11.33 -13.63
CA CYS A 198 18.99 10.04 -13.73
C CYS A 198 18.90 9.57 -15.18
N ARG A 199 19.48 8.39 -15.47
CA ARG A 199 19.32 7.75 -16.78
C ARG A 199 17.88 7.34 -17.08
N THR A 200 17.13 6.94 -16.04
CA THR A 200 15.72 6.55 -16.13
C THR A 200 14.91 7.40 -15.15
N LYS A 201 13.89 8.10 -15.67
CA LYS A 201 12.98 8.90 -14.83
C LYS A 201 11.93 8.01 -14.17
N PRO A 202 11.59 8.24 -12.89
CA PRO A 202 10.53 7.50 -12.22
C PRO A 202 9.17 7.73 -12.90
N LEU A 203 8.30 6.74 -12.79
CA LEU A 203 6.94 6.75 -13.32
C LEU A 203 5.96 6.70 -12.17
N ILE A 204 5.05 7.67 -12.13
CA ILE A 204 4.07 7.80 -11.05
C ILE A 204 2.67 7.63 -11.65
N TYR A 205 1.93 6.67 -11.13
CA TYR A 205 0.51 6.51 -11.35
C TYR A 205 -0.22 6.81 -10.04
N VAL A 206 -0.93 7.92 -10.00
CA VAL A 206 -1.79 8.27 -8.87
C VAL A 206 -3.22 8.23 -9.34
N SER A 207 -4.04 7.37 -8.74
CA SER A 207 -5.45 7.24 -9.11
C SER A 207 -6.37 7.63 -7.97
N ASN A 208 -7.52 8.16 -8.36
CA ASN A 208 -8.63 8.33 -7.45
C ASN A 208 -9.30 6.97 -7.29
N PRO A 209 -9.37 6.40 -6.08
CA PRO A 209 -9.97 5.09 -5.89
C PRO A 209 -11.46 5.06 -6.28
N TYR A 210 -12.16 6.19 -6.30
CA TYR A 210 -13.57 6.26 -6.70
C TYR A 210 -13.75 6.39 -8.22
N GLU A 211 -13.99 5.27 -8.91
CA GLU A 211 -14.15 5.26 -10.38
C GLU A 211 -15.34 6.09 -10.92
N SER A 212 -16.31 6.52 -10.10
CA SER A 212 -17.60 7.03 -10.62
C SER A 212 -18.12 8.37 -10.10
N LYS A 213 -17.48 9.03 -9.12
CA LYS A 213 -17.99 10.31 -8.58
C LYS A 213 -16.88 11.27 -8.19
N VAL A 214 -16.46 12.08 -9.14
CA VAL A 214 -16.04 13.45 -8.83
C VAL A 214 -17.30 14.13 -8.25
N MET A 215 -17.42 14.23 -6.93
CA MET A 215 -18.50 15.04 -6.35
C MET A 215 -18.39 16.46 -6.96
N ARG A 216 -19.51 17.10 -7.30
CA ARG A 216 -19.51 18.49 -7.82
C ARG A 216 -18.82 19.49 -6.89
N MET A 217 -18.64 19.15 -5.61
CA MET A 217 -17.93 19.97 -4.63
C MET A 217 -16.42 20.11 -4.90
N TRP A 218 -15.88 19.43 -5.92
CA TRP A 218 -14.48 19.56 -6.35
C TRP A 218 -14.29 20.53 -7.53
N SER A 219 -15.36 21.16 -8.04
CA SER A 219 -15.29 22.20 -9.07
C SER A 219 -15.53 23.62 -8.55
N GLU A 220 -15.65 23.82 -7.24
CA GLU A 220 -15.77 25.16 -6.66
C GLU A 220 -14.50 25.52 -5.86
N PRO A 221 -14.06 26.79 -5.97
CA PRO A 221 -12.78 27.29 -5.45
C PRO A 221 -12.68 27.30 -3.92
#